data_AF-A0A356F7J8-F1
#
_entry.id   AF-A0A356F7J8-F1
#
_cell.length_a   1.000
_cell.length_b   1.000
_cell.length_c   1.000
_cell.angle_alpha   90.00
_cell.angle_beta   90.00
_cell.angle_gamma   90.00
#
_symmetry.space_group_name_H-M   'P 1'
#
loop_
_entity.id
_entity.type
_entity.pdbx_description
1 polymer ?
#
loop_
_entity_poly.entity_id
_entity_poly.type
_entity_poly.pdbx_seq_one_letter_code
_entity_poly.pdbx_strand_id
1 'polypeptide(L)'
;AIGGSTNGMLHLLALAREAKVEFTLADIQPIMRETPVLCSFAPRGPGTMVDLHRIGGASVLLKHLLDAGVLDGSGLTVTGSTLEGNLADVPPPPKDQELIAPADAPFKAFADIQICFGNLAPDGIVFKVSSMEETRFRGRAVCFDDSKSVAEAVEDGRIGPGSVIVLRYLGPQASGMPEVLVASAALSVPELDGKVALVSDTRIS
;
A
#
# COMPACT_ATOMS: atom_id res chain seq x y z
N ALA A 1 6.81 2.50 -5.80
CA ALA A 1 7.47 1.68 -6.83
C ALA A 1 6.73 0.37 -7.09
N ILE A 2 6.72 -0.57 -6.14
CA ILE A 2 6.30 -1.97 -6.41
C ILE A 2 4.83 -2.31 -6.09
N GLY A 3 4.07 -1.38 -5.50
CA GLY A 3 2.66 -1.62 -5.14
C GLY A 3 2.46 -2.54 -3.92
N GLY A 4 3.38 -2.53 -2.94
CA GLY A 4 3.36 -3.40 -1.76
C GLY A 4 2.17 -3.21 -0.80
N SER A 5 2.12 -4.05 0.24
CA SER A 5 1.07 -4.05 1.26
C SER A 5 1.13 -2.80 2.15
N THR A 6 -0.04 -2.33 2.60
CA THR A 6 -0.18 -1.28 3.62
C THR A 6 0.46 -1.67 4.96
N ASN A 7 0.51 -2.97 5.29
CA ASN A 7 1.21 -3.49 6.48
C ASN A 7 2.71 -3.13 6.49
N GLY A 8 3.31 -2.89 5.31
CA GLY A 8 4.68 -2.41 5.21
C GLY A 8 4.92 -1.09 5.94
N MET A 9 3.91 -0.23 6.08
CA MET A 9 4.02 1.03 6.83
C MET A 9 4.20 0.76 8.32
N LEU A 10 3.44 -0.19 8.88
CA LEU A 10 3.56 -0.55 10.30
C LEU A 10 4.95 -1.11 10.62
N HIS A 11 5.44 -2.01 9.77
CA HIS A 11 6.75 -2.63 9.96
C HIS A 11 7.89 -1.61 9.79
N LEU A 12 7.78 -0.70 8.82
CA LEU A 12 8.80 0.32 8.59
C LEU A 12 8.87 1.32 9.75
N LEU A 13 7.72 1.76 10.27
CA LEU A 13 7.67 2.65 11.44
C LEU A 13 8.20 1.95 12.70
N ALA A 14 7.88 0.67 12.90
CA ALA A 14 8.43 -0.11 14.01
C ALA A 14 9.96 -0.25 13.89
N LEU A 15 10.46 -0.54 12.69
CA LEU A 15 11.90 -0.64 12.43
C LEU A 15 12.61 0.70 12.68
N ALA A 16 12.05 1.80 12.19
CA ALA A 16 12.61 3.13 12.41
C ALA A 16 12.70 3.46 13.90
N ARG A 17 11.66 3.14 14.67
CA ARG A 17 11.65 3.31 16.12
C ARG A 17 12.75 2.50 16.82
N GLU A 18 12.92 1.23 16.47
CA GLU A 18 13.99 0.38 17.03
C GLU A 18 15.39 0.88 16.63
N ALA A 19 15.52 1.39 15.41
CA ALA A 19 16.74 2.02 14.92
C ALA A 19 16.97 3.45 15.48
N LYS A 20 16.03 3.99 16.27
CA LYS A 20 16.04 5.36 16.80
C LYS A 20 16.13 6.43 15.72
N VAL A 21 15.44 6.21 14.61
CA VAL A 21 15.28 7.16 13.51
C VAL A 21 13.90 7.80 13.64
N GLU A 22 13.87 9.13 13.74
CA GLU A 22 12.62 9.90 13.70
C GLU A 22 12.02 9.79 12.29
N PHE A 23 10.99 8.95 12.16
CA PHE A 23 10.31 8.70 10.90
C PHE A 23 8.82 8.41 11.17
N THR A 24 7.96 9.17 10.52
CA THR A 24 6.52 9.21 10.81
C THR A 24 5.68 9.05 9.54
N LEU A 25 4.37 8.93 9.72
CA LEU A 25 3.42 8.97 8.61
C LEU A 25 3.48 10.29 7.81
N ALA A 26 3.87 11.40 8.44
CA ALA A 26 4.01 12.69 7.77
C ALA A 26 5.19 12.70 6.79
N ASP A 27 6.25 11.93 7.08
CA ASP A 27 7.42 11.77 6.19
C ASP A 27 7.12 10.81 5.04
N ILE A 28 6.29 9.79 5.29
CA ILE A 28 5.88 8.81 4.28
C ILE A 28 5.04 9.44 3.18
N GLN A 29 4.15 10.38 3.50
CA GLN A 29 3.22 10.95 2.53
C GLN A 29 3.88 11.63 1.31
N PRO A 30 4.86 12.55 1.46
CA PRO A 30 5.56 13.12 0.31
C PRO A 30 6.29 12.04 -0.50
N ILE A 31 6.95 11.08 0.16
CA ILE A 31 7.61 9.94 -0.50
C ILE A 31 6.61 9.18 -1.38
N MET A 32 5.42 8.87 -0.87
CA MET A 32 4.39 8.15 -1.63
C MET A 32 3.83 8.97 -2.80
N ARG A 33 3.79 10.29 -2.71
CA ARG A 33 3.35 11.17 -3.81
C ARG A 33 4.39 11.28 -4.92
N GLU A 34 5.66 11.28 -4.56
CA GLU A 34 6.77 11.47 -5.51
C GLU A 34 7.27 10.14 -6.11
N THR A 35 6.94 9.01 -5.48
CA THR A 35 7.37 7.70 -5.95
C THR A 35 6.40 7.14 -7.00
N PRO A 36 6.81 6.97 -8.27
CA PRO A 36 5.96 6.33 -9.28
C PRO A 36 5.76 4.83 -9.01
N VAL A 37 4.71 4.26 -9.60
CA VAL A 37 4.52 2.81 -9.69
C VAL A 37 5.19 2.31 -10.96
N LEU A 38 6.29 1.58 -10.79
CA LEU A 38 7.11 1.05 -11.86
C LEU A 38 6.96 -0.46 -12.02
N CYS A 39 6.26 -1.14 -11.12
CA CYS A 39 6.16 -2.61 -11.19
C CYS A 39 4.73 -3.12 -11.19
N SER A 40 4.49 -4.18 -11.96
CA SER A 40 3.19 -4.83 -12.15
C SER A 40 3.18 -6.22 -11.51
N PHE A 41 3.01 -6.25 -10.19
CA PHE A 41 2.93 -7.48 -9.40
C PHE A 41 1.55 -7.72 -8.81
N ALA A 42 1.20 -8.99 -8.62
CA ALA A 42 0.00 -9.42 -7.92
C ALA A 42 -0.07 -8.81 -6.51
N PRO A 43 -1.27 -8.44 -6.02
CA PRO A 43 -2.59 -8.67 -6.63
C PRO A 43 -3.00 -7.64 -7.70
N ARG A 44 -2.21 -6.57 -7.91
CA ARG A 44 -2.56 -5.48 -8.86
C ARG A 44 -2.28 -5.85 -10.31
N GLY A 45 -1.13 -6.49 -10.55
CA GLY A 45 -0.66 -6.92 -11.85
C GLY A 45 -0.61 -8.45 -11.96
N PRO A 46 -0.38 -8.99 -13.17
CA PRO A 46 -0.32 -10.43 -13.39
C PRO A 46 0.99 -11.07 -12.90
N GLY A 47 2.04 -10.27 -12.69
CA GLY A 47 3.37 -10.76 -12.35
C GLY A 47 3.54 -11.23 -10.91
N THR A 48 4.39 -12.23 -10.68
CA THR A 48 4.72 -12.73 -9.34
C THR A 48 6.18 -12.48 -8.98
N MET A 49 6.55 -12.75 -7.72
CA MET A 49 7.96 -12.70 -7.29
C MET A 49 8.82 -13.79 -7.96
N VAL A 50 8.20 -14.89 -8.41
CA VAL A 50 8.89 -15.91 -9.21
C VAL A 50 9.24 -15.34 -10.59
N ASP A 51 8.35 -14.56 -11.18
CA ASP A 51 8.62 -13.93 -12.48
C ASP A 51 9.69 -12.85 -12.35
N LEU A 52 9.68 -12.08 -11.26
CA LEU A 52 10.79 -11.18 -10.93
C LEU A 52 12.12 -11.94 -10.82
N HIS A 53 12.13 -13.08 -10.11
CA HIS A 53 13.34 -13.90 -9.99
C HIS A 53 13.86 -14.37 -11.35
N ARG A 54 12.98 -14.80 -12.26
CA ARG A 54 13.34 -15.25 -13.62
C ARG A 54 14.01 -14.16 -14.47
N ILE A 55 13.71 -12.89 -14.22
CA ILE A 55 14.30 -11.75 -14.94
C ILE A 55 15.50 -11.12 -14.22
N GLY A 56 16.03 -11.77 -13.17
CA GLY A 56 17.22 -11.33 -12.44
C GLY A 56 16.98 -10.89 -10.99
N GLY A 57 15.74 -10.99 -10.50
CA GLY A 57 15.40 -10.87 -9.09
C GLY A 57 15.46 -9.45 -8.54
N ALA A 58 15.58 -9.37 -7.20
CA ALA A 58 15.56 -8.11 -6.48
C ALA A 58 16.70 -7.16 -6.91
N SER A 59 17.89 -7.68 -7.24
CA SER A 59 19.02 -6.85 -7.65
C SER A 59 18.72 -6.05 -8.92
N VAL A 60 18.15 -6.69 -9.96
CA VAL A 60 17.77 -6.01 -11.21
C VAL A 60 16.71 -4.93 -10.95
N LEU A 61 15.74 -5.23 -10.09
CA LEU A 61 14.73 -4.25 -9.69
C LEU A 61 15.34 -3.06 -8.94
N LEU A 62 16.18 -3.32 -7.93
CA LEU A 62 16.82 -2.25 -7.16
C LEU A 62 17.73 -1.39 -8.03
N LYS A 63 18.47 -1.99 -8.97
CA LYS A 63 19.29 -1.27 -9.96
C LYS A 63 18.44 -0.36 -10.82
N HIS A 64 17.32 -0.87 -11.36
CA HIS A 64 16.39 -0.05 -12.14
C HIS A 64 15.82 1.12 -11.34
N LEU A 65 15.43 0.91 -10.08
CA LEU A 65 14.90 1.97 -9.22
C LEU A 65 15.98 3.01 -8.84
N LEU A 66 17.22 2.58 -8.66
CA LEU A 66 18.37 3.47 -8.45
C LEU A 66 18.61 4.34 -9.70
N ASP A 67 18.68 3.73 -10.88
CA ASP A 67 18.90 4.44 -12.15
C ASP A 67 17.76 5.40 -12.49
N ALA A 68 16.53 5.07 -12.07
CA ALA A 68 15.36 5.93 -12.19
C ALA A 68 15.33 7.09 -11.17
N GLY A 69 16.31 7.18 -10.27
CA GLY A 69 16.36 8.21 -9.22
C GLY A 69 15.33 8.03 -8.10
N VAL A 70 14.72 6.84 -7.99
CA VAL A 70 13.72 6.53 -6.95
C VAL A 70 14.38 6.11 -5.63
N LEU A 71 15.60 5.58 -5.70
CA LEU A 71 16.39 5.17 -4.53
C LEU A 71 17.65 6.02 -4.40
N ASP A 72 18.02 6.31 -3.15
CA ASP A 72 19.37 6.77 -2.82
C ASP A 72 20.29 5.55 -2.64
N GLY A 73 21.35 5.51 -3.42
CA GLY A 73 22.32 4.42 -3.43
C GLY A 73 23.45 4.55 -2.40
N SER A 74 23.55 5.68 -1.69
CA SER A 74 24.67 6.01 -0.81
C SER A 74 24.69 5.21 0.50
N GLY A 75 23.56 4.62 0.89
CA GLY A 75 23.41 3.87 2.14
C GLY A 75 24.29 2.62 2.20
N LEU A 76 24.99 2.42 3.31
CA LEU A 76 25.78 1.22 3.57
C LEU A 76 24.86 0.00 3.73
N THR A 77 25.33 -1.15 3.26
CA THR A 77 24.61 -2.42 3.39
C THR A 77 25.41 -3.43 4.21
N VAL A 78 24.81 -4.58 4.50
CA VAL A 78 25.46 -5.68 5.24
C VAL A 78 26.68 -6.28 4.54
N THR A 79 26.91 -5.97 3.25
CA THR A 79 28.11 -6.41 2.52
C THR A 79 29.36 -5.57 2.86
N GLY A 80 29.19 -4.46 3.58
CA GLY A 80 30.24 -3.46 3.80
C GLY A 80 30.38 -2.44 2.67
N SER A 81 29.60 -2.59 1.59
CA SER A 81 29.52 -1.64 0.48
C SER A 81 28.20 -0.87 0.48
N THR A 82 28.20 0.29 -0.18
CA THR A 82 26.98 1.06 -0.49
C THR A 82 26.03 0.26 -1.37
N LEU A 83 24.73 0.60 -1.35
CA LEU A 83 23.74 0.00 -2.26
C LEU A 83 24.14 0.19 -3.74
N GLU A 84 24.58 1.39 -4.13
CA GLU A 84 25.07 1.67 -5.48
C GLU A 84 26.24 0.76 -5.86
N GLY A 85 27.25 0.66 -5.00
CA GLY A 85 28.40 -0.23 -5.20
C GLY A 85 28.02 -1.70 -5.37
N ASN A 86 27.03 -2.21 -4.61
CA ASN A 86 26.55 -3.59 -4.78
C ASN A 86 25.82 -3.81 -6.11
N LEU A 87 25.29 -2.76 -6.72
CA LEU A 87 24.46 -2.83 -7.93
C LEU A 87 25.23 -2.42 -9.20
N ALA A 88 26.53 -2.09 -9.09
CA ALA A 88 27.33 -1.55 -10.20
C ALA A 88 27.37 -2.50 -11.42
N ASP A 89 27.51 -3.80 -11.19
CA ASP A 89 27.62 -4.82 -12.24
C ASP A 89 26.28 -5.52 -12.56
N VAL A 90 25.18 -5.08 -11.95
CA VAL A 90 23.86 -5.67 -12.20
C VAL A 90 23.34 -5.18 -13.55
N PRO A 91 22.95 -6.08 -14.47
CA PRO A 91 22.43 -5.68 -15.77
C PRO A 91 21.05 -5.00 -15.62
N PRO A 92 20.65 -4.15 -16.59
CA PRO A 92 19.30 -3.61 -16.63
C PRO A 92 18.26 -4.73 -16.80
N PRO A 93 16.98 -4.47 -16.47
CA PRO A 93 15.91 -5.41 -16.77
C PRO A 93 15.92 -5.82 -18.25
N PRO A 94 15.64 -7.11 -18.57
CA PRO A 94 15.42 -7.54 -19.95
C PRO A 94 14.39 -6.64 -20.66
N LYS A 95 14.50 -6.47 -21.98
CA LYS A 95 13.54 -5.65 -22.74
C LYS A 95 12.20 -6.36 -22.95
N ASP A 96 12.22 -7.68 -23.06
CA ASP A 96 11.05 -8.52 -23.35
C ASP A 96 10.37 -9.00 -22.06
N GLN A 97 9.98 -8.07 -21.20
CA GLN A 97 9.27 -8.32 -19.94
C GLN A 97 8.26 -7.21 -19.67
N GLU A 98 7.18 -7.55 -18.95
CA GLU A 98 6.06 -6.63 -18.67
C GLU A 98 5.95 -6.26 -17.18
N LEU A 99 6.88 -6.73 -16.35
CA LEU A 99 6.87 -6.60 -14.90
C LEU A 99 7.36 -5.24 -14.42
N ILE A 100 8.35 -4.66 -15.10
CA ILE A 100 9.04 -3.42 -14.71
C ILE A 100 8.90 -2.43 -15.87
N ALA A 101 8.20 -1.34 -15.63
CA ALA A 101 8.02 -0.25 -16.57
C ALA A 101 9.30 0.61 -16.69
N PRO A 102 9.55 1.21 -17.86
CA PRO A 102 10.54 2.28 -18.01
C PRO A 102 10.28 3.45 -17.05
N ALA A 103 11.36 4.15 -16.65
CA ALA A 103 11.27 5.26 -15.70
C ALA A 103 10.42 6.43 -16.22
N ASP A 104 10.43 6.66 -17.53
CA ASP A 104 9.68 7.72 -18.24
C ASP A 104 8.24 7.33 -18.61
N ALA A 105 7.89 6.05 -18.44
CA ALA A 105 6.55 5.53 -18.72
C ALA A 105 6.02 4.67 -17.55
N PRO A 106 5.89 5.23 -16.33
CA PRO A 106 5.41 4.49 -15.17
C PRO A 106 3.93 4.09 -15.32
N PHE A 107 3.53 2.99 -14.68
CA PHE A 107 2.12 2.58 -14.61
C PHE A 107 1.25 3.62 -13.90
N LYS A 108 1.84 4.36 -12.94
CA LYS A 108 1.18 5.43 -12.20
C LYS A 108 2.21 6.44 -11.72
N ALA A 109 1.85 7.72 -11.71
CA ALA A 109 2.74 8.81 -11.30
C ALA A 109 3.06 8.82 -9.79
N PHE A 110 2.24 8.17 -8.96
CA PHE A 110 2.39 8.13 -7.50
C PHE A 110 2.05 6.75 -6.95
N ALA A 111 2.54 6.45 -5.75
CA ALA A 111 2.42 5.14 -5.13
C ALA A 111 0.97 4.80 -4.75
N ASP A 112 0.66 3.51 -4.75
CA ASP A 112 -0.67 2.97 -4.41
C ASP A 112 -1.05 3.11 -2.94
N ILE A 113 -0.18 3.65 -2.10
CA ILE A 113 -0.45 3.91 -0.69
C ILE A 113 -0.46 5.40 -0.50
N GLN A 114 -1.46 5.93 0.21
CA GLN A 114 -1.51 7.33 0.59
C GLN A 114 -1.86 7.43 2.07
N ILE A 115 -1.28 8.42 2.72
CA ILE A 115 -1.53 8.80 4.09
C ILE A 115 -2.45 10.02 4.09
N CYS A 116 -3.58 9.88 4.76
CA CYS A 116 -4.53 10.96 4.94
C CYS A 116 -4.54 11.41 6.39
N PHE A 117 -4.69 12.72 6.60
CA PHE A 117 -4.83 13.33 7.91
C PHE A 117 -6.14 14.12 7.95
N GLY A 118 -6.72 14.26 9.13
CA GLY A 118 -7.93 15.04 9.32
C GLY A 118 -8.53 14.86 10.71
N ASN A 119 -9.72 15.41 10.92
CA ASN A 119 -10.39 15.34 12.22
C ASN A 119 -10.72 13.91 12.70
N LEU A 120 -10.91 12.95 11.78
CA LEU A 120 -11.14 11.54 12.13
C LEU A 120 -9.85 10.74 12.36
N ALA A 121 -8.73 11.20 11.79
CA ALA A 121 -7.43 10.55 11.89
C ALA A 121 -6.34 11.63 12.03
N PRO A 122 -6.28 12.32 13.19
CA PRO A 122 -5.34 13.43 13.39
C PRO A 122 -3.88 12.98 13.25
N ASP A 123 -3.58 11.75 13.68
CA ASP A 123 -2.25 11.14 13.60
C ASP A 123 -2.02 10.35 12.30
N GLY A 124 -3.00 10.35 11.40
CA GLY A 124 -2.91 9.74 10.07
C GLY A 124 -3.64 8.40 9.94
N ILE A 125 -4.07 8.11 8.71
CA ILE A 125 -4.64 6.83 8.28
C ILE A 125 -4.04 6.42 6.94
N VAL A 126 -3.82 5.12 6.76
CA VAL A 126 -3.21 4.56 5.54
C VAL A 126 -4.32 4.06 4.61
N PHE A 127 -4.34 4.55 3.37
CA PHE A 127 -5.23 4.10 2.31
C PHE A 127 -4.46 3.38 1.21
N LYS A 128 -5.02 2.28 0.70
CA LYS A 128 -4.63 1.69 -0.59
C LYS A 128 -5.49 2.32 -1.68
N VAL A 129 -4.87 3.01 -2.63
CA VAL A 129 -5.52 3.78 -3.71
C VAL A 129 -5.18 3.23 -5.10
N SER A 130 -4.83 1.94 -5.20
CA SER A 130 -4.39 1.31 -6.45
C SER A 130 -5.42 1.38 -7.57
N SER A 131 -6.71 1.32 -7.22
CA SER A 131 -7.82 1.22 -8.16
C SER A 131 -8.79 2.41 -8.07
N MET A 132 -8.43 3.48 -7.36
CA MET A 132 -9.30 4.66 -7.21
C MET A 132 -9.13 5.62 -8.39
N GLU A 133 -10.19 5.82 -9.16
CA GLU A 133 -10.28 6.88 -10.17
C GLU A 133 -10.59 8.24 -9.54
N GLU A 134 -11.51 8.24 -8.56
CA GLU A 134 -11.91 9.45 -7.83
C GLU A 134 -11.20 9.56 -6.48
N THR A 135 -10.68 10.75 -6.18
CA THR A 135 -9.93 11.02 -4.94
C THR A 135 -10.81 11.49 -3.78
N ARG A 136 -12.14 11.53 -4.01
CA ARG A 136 -13.11 12.06 -3.05
C ARG A 136 -14.26 11.09 -2.90
N PHE A 137 -14.62 10.83 -1.66
CA PHE A 137 -15.82 10.09 -1.31
C PHE A 137 -16.56 10.83 -0.21
N ARG A 138 -17.88 10.97 -0.34
CA ARG A 138 -18.75 11.54 0.69
C ARG A 138 -19.98 10.67 0.83
N GLY A 139 -20.31 10.33 2.06
CA GLY A 139 -21.41 9.44 2.33
C GLY A 139 -21.93 9.53 3.75
N ARG A 140 -23.01 8.80 4.02
CA ARG A 140 -23.56 8.65 5.37
C ARG A 140 -22.71 7.66 6.16
N ALA A 141 -22.30 8.03 7.36
CA ALA A 141 -21.59 7.12 8.25
C ALA A 141 -22.51 5.99 8.75
N VAL A 142 -22.04 4.75 8.64
CA VAL A 142 -22.66 3.55 9.19
C VAL A 142 -21.61 2.86 10.07
N CYS A 143 -21.82 2.90 11.39
CA CYS A 143 -20.80 2.52 12.36
C CYS A 143 -21.02 1.10 12.88
N PHE A 144 -19.92 0.34 13.01
CA PHE A 144 -19.88 -1.02 13.52
C PHE A 144 -18.71 -1.19 14.48
N ASP A 145 -18.87 -2.13 15.42
CA ASP A 145 -17.86 -2.40 16.46
C ASP A 145 -17.16 -3.76 16.21
N ASP A 146 -17.62 -4.54 15.22
CA ASP A 146 -17.05 -5.81 14.80
C ASP A 146 -17.27 -6.07 13.30
N SER A 147 -16.42 -6.90 12.70
CA SER A 147 -16.44 -7.16 11.24
C SER A 147 -17.61 -8.04 10.80
N LYS A 148 -18.18 -8.87 11.68
CA LYS A 148 -19.29 -9.76 11.34
C LYS A 148 -20.59 -8.97 11.17
N SER A 149 -20.81 -7.98 12.02
CA SER A 149 -21.95 -7.06 11.93
C SER A 149 -21.97 -6.27 10.61
N VAL A 150 -20.81 -6.01 9.99
CA VAL A 150 -20.73 -5.41 8.65
C VAL A 150 -21.29 -6.38 7.61
N ALA A 151 -20.85 -7.64 7.63
CA ALA A 151 -21.32 -8.66 6.69
C ALA A 151 -22.83 -8.89 6.82
N GLU A 152 -23.34 -9.04 8.05
CA GLU A 152 -24.78 -9.16 8.32
C GLU A 152 -25.56 -7.94 7.79
N ALA A 153 -25.03 -6.73 7.92
CA ALA A 153 -25.67 -5.53 7.40
C ALA A 153 -25.67 -5.42 5.87
N VAL A 154 -24.68 -6.01 5.19
CA VAL A 154 -24.71 -6.18 3.73
C VAL A 154 -25.80 -7.17 3.34
N GLU A 155 -25.84 -8.34 3.99
CA GLU A 155 -26.84 -9.40 3.72
C GLU A 155 -28.28 -8.91 3.94
N ASP A 156 -28.51 -8.11 4.99
CA ASP A 156 -29.81 -7.50 5.30
C ASP A 156 -30.17 -6.32 4.38
N GLY A 157 -29.29 -5.89 3.47
CA GLY A 157 -29.50 -4.71 2.62
C GLY A 157 -29.50 -3.37 3.40
N ARG A 158 -28.89 -3.33 4.59
CA ARG A 158 -28.77 -2.12 5.42
C ARG A 158 -27.63 -1.20 4.98
N ILE A 159 -26.70 -1.69 4.17
CA ILE A 159 -25.62 -0.93 3.53
C ILE A 159 -25.95 -0.74 2.06
N GLY A 160 -25.91 0.51 1.59
CA GLY A 160 -26.13 0.85 0.18
C GLY A 160 -25.03 1.75 -0.39
N PRO A 161 -24.99 1.93 -1.72
CA PRO A 161 -24.07 2.86 -2.40
C PRO A 161 -24.06 4.25 -1.75
N GLY A 162 -22.88 4.86 -1.62
CA GLY A 162 -22.69 6.14 -0.94
C GLY A 162 -22.60 6.04 0.59
N SER A 163 -22.46 4.84 1.15
CA SER A 163 -22.22 4.66 2.59
C SER A 163 -20.73 4.77 2.93
N VAL A 164 -20.42 5.34 4.10
CA VAL A 164 -19.09 5.30 4.73
C VAL A 164 -19.19 4.38 5.94
N ILE A 165 -18.63 3.19 5.80
CA ILE A 165 -18.58 2.19 6.85
C ILE A 165 -17.45 2.59 7.81
N VAL A 166 -17.77 2.72 9.09
CA VAL A 166 -16.80 3.04 10.15
C VAL A 166 -16.72 1.84 11.08
N LEU A 167 -15.63 1.10 11.01
CA LEU A 167 -15.37 -0.07 11.85
C LEU A 167 -14.38 0.29 12.95
N ARG A 168 -14.79 0.26 14.21
CA ARG A 168 -14.02 0.78 15.35
C ARG A 168 -13.84 -0.26 16.46
N TYR A 169 -12.99 0.07 17.43
CA TYR A 169 -12.63 -0.78 18.57
C TYR A 169 -11.83 -2.04 18.18
N LEU A 170 -11.18 -1.98 17.03
CA LEU A 170 -10.33 -3.06 16.55
C LEU A 170 -8.84 -2.66 16.55
N GLY A 171 -8.50 -1.45 16.99
CA GLY A 171 -7.11 -1.00 17.06
C GLY A 171 -6.19 -1.81 18.00
N PRO A 172 -4.88 -1.47 18.05
CA PRO A 172 -3.87 -2.26 18.77
C PRO A 172 -4.19 -2.52 20.25
N GLN A 173 -4.69 -1.51 20.97
CA GLN A 173 -5.02 -1.63 22.39
C GLN A 173 -6.29 -2.43 22.65
N ALA A 174 -7.27 -2.32 21.76
CA ALA A 174 -8.60 -2.91 21.97
C ALA A 174 -8.61 -4.40 21.60
N SER A 175 -8.06 -4.75 20.43
CA SER A 175 -8.16 -6.11 19.87
C SER A 175 -6.86 -6.60 19.23
N GLY A 176 -5.73 -5.92 19.43
CA GLY A 176 -4.46 -6.29 18.81
C GLY A 176 -4.37 -6.00 17.32
N MET A 177 -5.25 -5.15 16.77
CA MET A 177 -5.23 -4.73 15.36
C MET A 177 -5.34 -5.90 14.36
N PRO A 178 -6.42 -6.73 14.43
CA PRO A 178 -6.59 -7.88 13.55
C PRO A 178 -6.80 -7.46 12.09
N GLU A 179 -6.42 -8.32 11.16
CA GLU A 179 -6.69 -8.11 9.74
C GLU A 179 -8.12 -8.58 9.41
N VAL A 180 -8.96 -7.69 8.88
CA VAL A 180 -10.43 -7.92 8.80
C VAL A 180 -10.95 -8.25 7.40
N LEU A 181 -10.50 -9.39 6.84
CA LEU A 181 -10.95 -9.86 5.52
C LEU A 181 -12.47 -10.01 5.38
N VAL A 182 -13.17 -10.39 6.47
CA VAL A 182 -14.63 -10.61 6.44
C VAL A 182 -15.38 -9.35 6.01
N ALA A 183 -14.98 -8.19 6.53
CA ALA A 183 -15.65 -6.92 6.21
C ALA A 183 -15.33 -6.46 4.78
N SER A 184 -14.07 -6.56 4.33
CA SER A 184 -13.72 -6.19 2.96
C SER A 184 -14.39 -7.10 1.94
N ALA A 185 -14.36 -8.42 2.15
CA ALA A 185 -15.00 -9.38 1.27
C ALA A 185 -16.52 -9.16 1.13
N ALA A 186 -17.21 -8.85 2.24
CA ALA A 186 -18.64 -8.55 2.20
C ALA A 186 -18.98 -7.27 1.40
N LEU A 187 -18.09 -6.28 1.39
CA LEU A 187 -18.30 -5.02 0.67
C LEU A 187 -17.90 -5.10 -0.81
N SER A 188 -17.17 -6.14 -1.23
CA SER A 188 -16.73 -6.36 -2.62
C SER A 188 -17.77 -7.04 -3.52
N VAL A 189 -19.05 -7.02 -3.14
CA VAL A 189 -20.15 -7.48 -4.00
C VAL A 189 -20.43 -6.46 -5.12
N PRO A 190 -20.89 -6.87 -6.32
CA PRO A 190 -21.08 -5.97 -7.48
C PRO A 190 -21.93 -4.71 -7.20
N GLU A 191 -22.85 -4.80 -6.24
CA GLU A 191 -23.74 -3.73 -5.83
C GLU A 191 -23.00 -2.62 -5.06
N LEU A 192 -21.94 -2.96 -4.32
CA LEU A 192 -21.22 -2.09 -3.39
C LEU A 192 -19.76 -1.80 -3.78
N ASP A 193 -19.14 -2.68 -4.57
CA ASP A 193 -17.73 -2.55 -4.96
C ASP A 193 -17.47 -1.21 -5.68
N GLY A 194 -16.47 -0.47 -5.20
CA GLY A 194 -16.16 0.90 -5.63
C GLY A 194 -17.22 1.97 -5.30
N LYS A 195 -18.32 1.63 -4.63
CA LYS A 195 -19.46 2.53 -4.34
C LYS A 195 -19.63 2.84 -2.86
N VAL A 196 -18.83 2.24 -1.99
CA VAL A 196 -18.80 2.49 -0.54
C VAL A 196 -17.36 2.77 -0.09
N ALA A 197 -17.21 3.42 1.05
CA ALA A 197 -15.90 3.60 1.69
C ALA A 197 -15.86 2.85 3.03
N LEU A 198 -14.70 2.28 3.38
CA LEU A 198 -14.45 1.65 4.68
C LEU A 198 -13.31 2.38 5.38
N VAL A 199 -13.55 2.81 6.61
CA VAL A 199 -12.56 3.43 7.50
C VAL A 199 -12.52 2.64 8.79
N SER A 200 -11.32 2.33 9.28
CA SER A 200 -11.15 1.57 10.51
C SER A 200 -9.89 1.93 11.27
N ASP A 201 -9.90 1.67 12.58
CA ASP A 201 -8.73 1.68 13.45
C ASP A 201 -7.90 0.38 13.37
N THR A 202 -8.29 -0.57 12.50
CA THR A 202 -7.59 -1.84 12.27
C THR A 202 -6.95 -1.95 10.88
N ARG A 203 -6.47 -3.14 10.51
CA ARG A 203 -5.84 -3.46 9.22
C ARG A 203 -6.83 -4.16 8.29
N ILE A 204 -6.83 -3.80 7.01
CA ILE A 204 -7.72 -4.38 5.99
C ILE A 204 -6.87 -5.12 4.95
N SER A 205 -7.32 -6.33 4.57
CA SER A 205 -6.77 -7.12 3.47
C SER A 205 -7.68 -7.12 2.27
#